data_AF-A0A8T5UCF3-F1
#
_entry.id   AF-A0A8T5UCF3-F1
#
_cell.length_a   1.000
_cell.length_b   1.000
_cell.length_c   1.000
_cell.angle_alpha   90.00
_cell.angle_beta   90.00
_cell.angle_gamma   90.00
#
_symmetry.space_group_name_H-M   'P 1'
#
loop_
_entity.id
_entity.type
_entity.pdbx_description
1 polymer ?
#
loop_
_entity_poly.entity_id
_entity_poly.type
_entity_poly.pdbx_seq_one_letter_code
_entity_poly.pdbx_strand_id
1 'polypeptide(L)'
;MERARENLHKIVEKMNDNSKAQAVFVTNIAGKDVDWEMMFQFNLDNDEPFYLEIKNQNCKVLEGTKFEAIIVISGKSDAIVRICEGKGD
;
A
#
# COMPACT_ATOMS: atom_id res chain seq x y z
N MET A 1 -13.67 -7.09 -11.21
CA MET A 1 -13.26 -8.22 -10.33
C MET A 1 -12.09 -7.66 -9.55
N GLU A 2 -12.28 -7.23 -8.31
CA GLU A 2 -11.38 -6.33 -7.56
C GLU A 2 -10.14 -7.04 -6.99
N ARG A 3 -9.48 -7.84 -7.83
CA ARG A 3 -8.41 -8.75 -7.40
C ARG A 3 -7.20 -8.00 -6.86
N ALA A 4 -6.87 -6.81 -7.40
CA ALA A 4 -5.76 -6.00 -6.89
C ALA A 4 -5.97 -5.61 -5.43
N ARG A 5 -7.15 -5.08 -5.09
CA ARG A 5 -7.50 -4.64 -3.74
C ARG A 5 -7.51 -5.80 -2.74
N GLU A 6 -8.12 -6.93 -3.12
CA GLU A 6 -8.16 -8.14 -2.28
C GLU A 6 -6.76 -8.72 -2.02
N ASN A 7 -5.89 -8.75 -3.04
CA ASN A 7 -4.52 -9.24 -2.87
C ASN A 7 -3.70 -8.29 -1.99
N LEU A 8 -3.83 -6.99 -2.21
CA LEU A 8 -3.14 -5.99 -1.38
C LEU A 8 -3.60 -6.09 0.08
N HIS A 9 -4.89 -6.27 0.34
CA HIS A 9 -5.43 -6.45 1.69
C HIS A 9 -4.77 -7.63 2.42
N LYS A 10 -4.66 -8.79 1.75
CA LYS A 10 -4.01 -9.98 2.33
C LYS A 10 -2.53 -9.77 2.65
N ILE A 11 -1.82 -8.99 1.84
CA ILE A 11 -0.42 -8.64 2.11
C ILE A 11 -0.34 -7.70 3.32
N VAL A 12 -1.18 -6.66 3.34
CA VAL A 12 -1.25 -5.67 4.42
C VAL A 12 -1.57 -6.30 5.78
N GLU A 13 -2.53 -7.23 5.84
CA GLU A 13 -2.83 -7.97 7.07
C GLU A 13 -1.59 -8.71 7.61
N LYS A 14 -0.88 -9.43 6.74
CA LYS A 14 0.35 -10.14 7.12
C LYS A 14 1.48 -9.20 7.53
N MET A 15 1.56 -8.01 6.93
CA MET A 15 2.55 -7.01 7.29
C MET A 15 2.30 -6.46 8.68
N ASN A 16 1.05 -6.18 9.04
CA ASN A 16 0.68 -5.64 10.35
C ASN A 16 0.94 -6.62 11.50
N ASP A 17 0.93 -7.94 11.23
CA ASP A 17 1.23 -8.97 12.23
C ASP A 17 2.73 -9.34 12.29
N ASN A 18 3.60 -8.65 11.54
CA ASN A 18 5.01 -8.97 11.42
C ASN A 18 5.91 -7.77 11.70
N SER A 19 6.59 -7.77 12.84
CA SER A 19 7.47 -6.67 13.28
C SER A 19 8.62 -6.38 12.31
N LYS A 20 9.13 -7.38 11.58
CA LYS A 20 10.16 -7.15 10.55
C LYS A 20 9.59 -6.43 9.33
N ALA A 21 8.34 -6.71 8.98
CA ALA A 21 7.66 -6.02 7.88
C ALA A 21 7.28 -4.59 8.28
N GLN A 22 6.81 -4.37 9.51
CA GLN A 22 6.50 -3.03 10.03
C GLN A 22 7.73 -2.10 10.04
N ALA A 23 8.91 -2.65 10.30
CA ALA A 23 10.16 -1.89 10.32
C ALA A 23 10.53 -1.24 8.97
N VAL A 24 9.94 -1.69 7.85
CA VAL A 24 10.17 -1.07 6.53
C VAL A 24 9.58 0.35 6.45
N PHE A 25 8.66 0.70 7.34
CA PHE A 25 8.04 2.01 7.43
C PHE A 25 8.80 2.97 8.34
N VAL A 26 10.03 2.63 8.74
CA VAL A 26 10.90 3.52 9.51
C VAL A 26 12.11 3.84 8.66
N THR A 27 12.40 5.13 8.51
CA THR A 27 13.64 5.59 7.87
C THR A 27 14.49 6.37 8.85
N ASN A 28 15.81 6.24 8.75
CA ASN A 28 16.72 7.04 9.56
C ASN A 28 17.16 8.29 8.79
N ILE A 29 16.76 9.46 9.26
CA ILE A 29 17.16 10.75 8.70
C ILE A 29 18.08 11.44 9.71
N ALA A 30 19.37 11.54 9.34
CA ALA A 30 20.39 12.20 10.15
C ALA A 30 20.50 11.66 11.60
N GLY A 31 20.41 10.34 11.77
CA GLY A 31 20.54 9.68 13.07
C GLY A 31 19.25 9.64 13.90
N LYS A 32 18.12 10.07 13.31
CA LYS A 32 16.80 9.98 13.94
C LYS A 32 15.88 9.07 13.13
N ASP A 33 15.26 8.13 13.82
CA ASP A 33 14.22 7.29 13.23
C ASP A 33 12.95 8.10 13.05
N VAL A 34 12.41 8.04 11.84
CA VAL A 34 11.21 8.76 11.42
C VAL A 34 10.26 7.74 10.79
N ASP A 35 9.05 7.66 11.33
CA ASP A 35 7.98 6.85 10.78
C ASP A 35 7.50 7.44 9.45
N TRP A 36 7.27 6.57 8.48
CA TRP A 36 6.61 6.91 7.24
C TRP A 36 5.11 7.01 7.48
N GLU A 37 4.62 8.25 7.49
CA GLU A 37 3.18 8.55 7.46
C GLU A 37 2.81 9.01 6.05
N MET A 38 2.21 8.10 5.27
CA MET A 38 1.92 8.39 3.87
C MET A 38 0.72 7.61 3.35
N MET A 39 0.21 8.07 2.21
CA MET A 39 -0.94 7.49 1.54
C MET A 39 -0.64 7.28 0.06
N PHE A 40 -1.04 6.13 -0.46
CA PHE A 40 -0.98 5.76 -1.87
C PHE A 40 -2.39 5.62 -2.42
N GLN A 41 -2.74 6.43 -3.41
CA GLN A 41 -4.00 6.29 -4.15
C GLN A 41 -3.83 5.28 -5.28
N PHE A 42 -4.78 4.37 -5.46
CA PHE A 42 -4.84 3.44 -6.58
C PHE A 42 -6.02 3.78 -7.48
N ASN A 43 -5.72 4.11 -8.74
CA ASN A 43 -6.68 4.40 -9.80
C ASN A 43 -6.46 3.40 -10.93
N LEU A 44 -6.93 2.17 -10.74
CA LEU A 44 -6.66 1.06 -11.64
C LEU A 44 -7.77 0.89 -12.69
N ASP A 45 -7.40 0.38 -13.87
CA ASP A 45 -8.32 0.16 -14.97
C ASP A 45 -9.43 -0.84 -14.59
N ASN A 46 -10.68 -0.40 -14.69
CA ASN A 46 -11.90 -1.20 -14.41
C ASN A 46 -12.06 -1.66 -12.95
N ASP A 47 -11.36 -1.05 -12.00
CA ASP A 47 -11.55 -1.22 -10.56
C ASP A 47 -12.08 0.08 -9.94
N GLU A 48 -12.86 -0.04 -8.86
CA GLU A 48 -13.23 1.11 -8.04
C GLU A 48 -11.98 1.69 -7.35
N PRO A 49 -11.89 3.01 -7.17
CA PRO A 49 -10.74 3.63 -6.52
C PRO A 49 -10.60 3.17 -5.07
N PHE A 50 -9.36 2.98 -4.63
CA PHE A 50 -9.03 2.65 -3.25
C PHE A 50 -7.67 3.25 -2.89
N TYR A 51 -7.32 3.23 -1.61
CA TYR A 51 -6.03 3.73 -1.14
C TYR A 51 -5.43 2.88 -0.04
N LEU A 52 -4.10 2.94 0.05
CA LEU A 52 -3.30 2.39 1.15
C LEU A 52 -2.89 3.54 2.06
N GLU A 53 -3.27 3.49 3.32
CA GLU A 53 -2.78 4.38 4.38
C GLU A 53 -1.69 3.66 5.18
N ILE A 54 -0.56 4.33 5.41
CA ILE A 54 0.50 3.90 6.33
C ILE A 54 0.57 4.90 7.47
N LYS A 55 0.42 4.42 8.70
CA LYS A 55 0.44 5.22 9.91
C LYS A 55 0.87 4.39 11.11
N ASN A 56 1.72 4.94 11.97
CA ASN A 56 2.25 4.23 13.15
C ASN A 56 2.77 2.83 12.81
N GLN A 57 3.56 2.73 11.73
CA GLN A 57 4.13 1.48 11.20
C GLN A 57 3.12 0.38 10.87
N ASN A 58 1.84 0.73 10.71
CA ASN A 58 0.78 -0.15 10.28
C ASN A 58 0.18 0.37 8.98
N CYS A 59 -0.46 -0.53 8.24
CA CYS A 59 -1.06 -0.22 6.95
C CYS A 59 -2.52 -0.66 6.86
N LYS A 60 -3.32 0.07 6.09
CA LYS A 60 -4.76 -0.21 5.87
C LYS A 60 -5.14 0.05 4.44
N VAL A 61 -5.90 -0.85 3.85
CA VAL A 61 -6.52 -0.67 2.53
C VAL A 61 -7.95 -0.19 2.73
N LEU A 62 -8.31 0.94 2.14
CA LEU A 62 -9.60 1.62 2.33
C LEU A 62 -10.20 1.97 0.95
N GLU A 63 -11.52 1.93 0.86
CA GLU A 63 -12.24 2.23 -0.38
C GLU A 63 -12.35 3.75 -0.62
N GLY A 64 -12.46 4.13 -1.90
CA GLY A 64 -12.65 5.50 -2.34
C GLY A 64 -11.37 6.23 -2.75
N THR A 65 -11.52 7.53 -2.96
CA THR A 65 -10.45 8.42 -3.44
C THR A 65 -9.93 9.29 -2.31
N LYS A 66 -8.61 9.28 -2.10
CA LYS A 66 -7.92 10.15 -1.14
C LYS A 66 -7.10 11.21 -1.89
N PHE A 67 -7.66 12.40 -2.04
CA PHE A 67 -7.03 13.52 -2.78
C PHE A 67 -5.73 14.04 -2.16
N GLU A 68 -5.50 13.78 -0.87
CA GLU A 68 -4.28 14.14 -0.14
C GLU A 68 -3.15 13.11 -0.33
N ALA A 69 -3.40 12.01 -1.06
CA ALA A 69 -2.38 11.01 -1.30
C ALA A 69 -1.22 11.60 -2.12
N ILE A 70 -0.01 11.48 -1.58
CA ILE A 70 1.20 12.04 -2.17
C ILE A 70 1.60 11.25 -3.43
N ILE A 71 1.27 9.97 -3.46
CA ILE A 71 1.61 9.05 -4.56
C ILE A 71 0.33 8.47 -5.14
N VAL A 72 0.20 8.54 -6.47
CA VAL A 72 -0.91 7.96 -7.22
C VAL A 72 -0.36 6.84 -8.12
N ILE A 73 -0.95 5.66 -8.03
CA ILE A 73 -0.62 4.47 -8.80
C ILE A 73 -1.79 4.21 -9.77
N SER A 74 -1.49 4.21 -11.06
CA SER A 74 -2.48 3.98 -12.12
C SER A 74 -2.01 2.88 -13.06
N GLY A 75 -2.96 2.16 -13.65
CA GLY A 75 -2.68 1.10 -14.63
C GLY A 75 -3.57 -0.12 -14.46
N LYS A 76 -3.15 -1.27 -14.99
CA LYS A 76 -3.96 -2.49 -14.99
C LYS A 76 -3.99 -3.13 -13.60
N SER A 77 -5.18 -3.57 -13.15
CA SER A 77 -5.37 -4.32 -11.90
C SER A 77 -4.43 -5.55 -11.80
N ASP A 78 -4.24 -6.27 -12.91
CA ASP A 78 -3.37 -7.45 -12.95
C ASP A 78 -1.89 -7.15 -12.66
N ALA A 79 -1.40 -5.92 -12.90
CA ALA A 79 -0.03 -5.54 -12.55
C ALA A 79 0.16 -5.55 -11.03
N ILE A 80 -0.80 -5.00 -10.29
CA ILE A 80 -0.76 -5.00 -8.82
C ILE A 80 -0.84 -6.42 -8.26
N VAL A 81 -1.62 -7.29 -8.89
CA VAL A 81 -1.66 -8.72 -8.51
C VAL A 81 -0.29 -9.37 -8.69
N ARG A 82 0.37 -9.19 -9.85
CA ARG A 82 1.72 -9.74 -10.07
C ARG A 82 2.75 -9.22 -9.07
N ILE A 83 2.68 -7.94 -8.72
CA ILE A 83 3.52 -7.32 -7.70
C ILE A 83 3.29 -7.98 -6.33
N CYS A 84 2.04 -8.19 -5.92
CA CYS A 84 1.70 -8.87 -4.66
C CYS A 84 2.20 -10.33 -4.63
N GLU A 85 2.31 -10.98 -5.79
CA GLU A 85 2.89 -12.32 -5.95
C GLU A 85 4.43 -12.33 -6.03
N GLY A 86 5.08 -11.18 -5.98
CA GLY A 86 6.55 -11.05 -6.08
C GLY A 86 7.10 -11.28 -7.48
N LYS A 87 6.26 -11.18 -8.52
CA LYS A 87 6.64 -11.43 -9.92
C LYS A 87 7.13 -10.19 -10.66
N GLY A 88 7.09 -9.02 -10.02
CA GLY A 88 7.30 -7.73 -10.68
C GLY A 88 6.10 -7.31 -11.53
N ASP A 89 6.23 -6.19 -12.23
CA ASP A 89 5.29 -5.81 -13.28
C ASP A 89 5.66 -6.50 -14.61
#